data_AF-A0A935HNC2-F1
#
_entry.id   AF-A0A935HNC2-F1
#
_cell.length_a   1.000
_cell.length_b   1.000
_cell.length_c   1.000
_cell.angle_alpha   90.00
_cell.angle_beta   90.00
_cell.angle_gamma   90.00
#
_symmetry.space_group_name_H-M   'P 1'
#
loop_
_entity.id
_entity.type
_entity.pdbx_description
1 polymer ?
#
loop_
_entity_poly.entity_id
_entity_poly.type
_entity_poly.pdbx_seq_one_letter_code
_entity_poly.pdbx_strand_id
1 'polypeptide(L)'
;MLRSDLFRTIGVLFSAALIGPLSAQEFHHYRATVAGMTSTMQEKEMTDQLQAADLQGKVYVDRSTGAIDWTTTLRMERIQFAYRLGRYGLSVETFEEIETPQPPLVRTPRRPQLADMPLYMDTGDPQRDNERYDAYKAAWIATHPDQYEELTAPSSVAGTGTNE
;
A
#
# COMPACT_ATOMS: atom_id res chain seq x y z
N MET A 1 51.49 -57.22 33.49
CA MET A 1 51.17 -56.64 32.17
C MET A 1 50.54 -55.28 32.38
N LEU A 2 51.29 -54.21 32.07
CA LEU A 2 50.81 -52.84 31.99
C LEU A 2 49.90 -52.68 30.77
N ARG A 3 48.83 -51.88 30.89
CA ARG A 3 48.48 -50.86 29.89
C ARG A 3 47.50 -49.84 30.46
N SER A 4 48.02 -48.62 30.47
CA SER A 4 47.39 -47.31 30.62
C SER A 4 46.35 -47.04 29.52
N ASP A 5 45.70 -45.87 29.62
CA ASP A 5 44.97 -45.12 28.58
C ASP A 5 43.45 -45.07 28.81
N LEU A 6 42.76 -43.93 28.72
CA LEU A 6 43.13 -42.52 28.59
C LEU A 6 41.84 -41.73 28.85
N PHE A 7 41.97 -40.55 29.45
CA PHE A 7 40.93 -39.55 29.66
C PHE A 7 40.09 -39.26 28.40
N ARG A 8 38.76 -39.35 28.49
CA ARG A 8 37.83 -38.70 27.55
C ARG A 8 37.31 -37.43 28.19
N THR A 9 38.09 -36.36 28.06
CA THR A 9 37.65 -34.99 28.31
C THR A 9 36.69 -34.59 27.18
N ILE A 10 35.41 -34.42 27.51
CA ILE A 10 34.40 -33.87 26.60
C ILE A 10 34.69 -32.38 26.47
N GLY A 11 35.33 -31.99 25.37
CA GLY A 11 35.50 -30.60 24.99
C GLY A 11 34.15 -30.03 24.56
N VAL A 12 33.58 -29.14 25.38
CA VAL A 12 32.45 -28.30 25.01
C VAL A 12 32.99 -27.22 24.07
N LEU A 13 32.75 -27.39 22.77
CA LEU A 13 33.00 -26.36 21.76
C LEU A 13 32.00 -25.21 21.98
N PHE A 14 32.50 -24.08 22.49
CA PHE A 14 31.79 -22.81 22.46
C PHE A 14 31.66 -22.37 21.00
N SER A 15 30.47 -22.54 20.42
CA SER A 15 30.11 -21.89 19.17
C SER A 15 30.04 -20.38 19.41
N ALA A 16 31.09 -19.66 19.00
CA ALA A 16 31.04 -18.21 18.88
C ALA A 16 30.02 -17.87 17.78
N ALA A 17 28.84 -17.42 18.17
CA ALA A 17 27.88 -16.84 17.25
C ALA A 17 28.48 -15.56 16.68
N LEU A 18 28.84 -15.57 15.40
CA LEU A 18 29.16 -14.38 14.62
C LEU A 18 27.91 -13.49 14.58
N ILE A 19 27.88 -12.47 15.44
CA ILE A 19 26.91 -11.38 15.36
C ILE A 19 27.36 -10.50 14.20
N GLY A 20 26.87 -10.79 12.99
CA GLY A 20 27.03 -9.88 11.85
C GLY A 20 26.33 -8.54 12.12
N PRO A 21 26.77 -7.43 11.51
CA PRO A 21 26.05 -6.16 11.65
C PRO A 21 24.61 -6.35 11.13
N LEU A 22 23.63 -5.94 11.93
CA LEU A 22 22.28 -5.71 11.42
C LEU A 22 22.40 -4.62 10.35
N SER A 23 22.39 -5.00 9.07
CA SER A 23 22.21 -4.06 7.99
C SER A 23 20.89 -3.34 8.22
N ALA A 24 20.92 -2.01 8.37
CA ALA A 24 19.71 -1.21 8.36
C ALA A 24 18.98 -1.52 7.05
N GLN A 25 17.72 -1.96 7.15
CA GLN A 25 16.92 -2.29 5.98
C GLN A 25 16.67 -0.99 5.20
N GLU A 26 17.19 -0.93 3.97
CA GLU A 26 17.07 0.22 3.10
C GLU A 26 15.67 0.26 2.49
N PHE A 27 15.04 1.43 2.53
CA PHE A 27 13.74 1.68 1.91
C PHE A 27 13.91 2.56 0.70
N HIS A 28 13.30 2.13 -0.41
CA HIS A 28 13.11 2.88 -1.63
C HIS A 28 11.72 3.52 -1.59
N HIS A 29 11.64 4.76 -2.07
CA HIS A 29 10.38 5.48 -2.18
C HIS A 29 10.15 5.82 -3.64
N TYR A 30 9.00 5.44 -4.16
CA TYR A 30 8.60 5.67 -5.54
C TYR A 30 7.35 6.55 -5.57
N ARG A 31 7.33 7.47 -6.53
CA ARG A 31 6.14 8.21 -6.92
C ARG A 31 5.86 7.95 -8.39
N ALA A 32 4.61 7.63 -8.71
CA ALA A 32 4.16 7.43 -10.07
C ALA A 32 2.84 8.16 -10.32
N THR A 33 2.69 8.75 -11.51
CA THR A 33 1.39 9.19 -12.03
C THR A 33 0.90 8.16 -13.03
N VAL A 34 -0.35 7.76 -12.91
CA VAL A 34 -0.98 6.78 -13.79
C VAL A 34 -2.20 7.36 -14.49
N ALA A 35 -2.42 6.91 -15.72
CA ALA A 35 -3.62 7.16 -16.48
C ALA A 35 -4.38 5.86 -16.73
N GLY A 36 -5.70 5.95 -16.78
CA GLY A 36 -6.61 4.82 -16.92
C GLY A 36 -7.75 4.90 -15.91
N MET A 37 -8.68 3.95 -16.00
CA MET A 37 -9.78 3.83 -15.05
C MET A 37 -9.64 2.51 -14.30
N THR A 38 -9.61 2.58 -12.97
CA THR A 38 -9.75 1.42 -12.09
C THR A 38 -11.05 1.53 -11.32
N SER A 39 -11.74 0.40 -11.19
CA SER A 39 -12.81 0.27 -10.18
C SER A 39 -12.20 0.28 -8.77
N THR A 40 -13.03 0.54 -7.76
CA THR A 40 -12.57 0.48 -6.35
C THR A 40 -12.02 -0.90 -5.99
N MET A 41 -12.57 -1.97 -6.58
CA MET A 41 -12.11 -3.34 -6.36
C MET A 41 -10.75 -3.61 -7.00
N GLN A 42 -10.53 -3.16 -8.24
CA GLN A 42 -9.23 -3.28 -8.93
C GLN A 42 -8.13 -2.49 -8.23
N GLU A 43 -8.44 -1.29 -7.72
CA GLU A 43 -7.49 -0.53 -6.93
C GLU A 43 -7.11 -1.26 -5.65
N LYS A 44 -8.10 -1.82 -4.93
CA LYS A 44 -7.82 -2.64 -3.75
C LYS A 44 -6.92 -3.83 -4.08
N GLU A 45 -7.26 -4.61 -5.09
CA GLU A 45 -6.44 -5.75 -5.53
C GLU A 45 -5.03 -5.34 -5.94
N MET A 46 -4.89 -4.19 -6.60
CA MET A 46 -3.59 -3.62 -6.96
C MET A 46 -2.78 -3.25 -5.72
N THR A 47 -3.38 -2.53 -4.77
CA THR A 47 -2.73 -2.15 -3.50
C THR A 47 -2.32 -3.40 -2.71
N ASP A 48 -3.21 -4.39 -2.59
CA ASP A 48 -2.93 -5.66 -1.91
C ASP A 48 -1.77 -6.41 -2.60
N GLN A 49 -1.71 -6.45 -3.93
CA GLN A 49 -0.60 -7.10 -4.65
C GLN A 49 0.73 -6.35 -4.50
N LEU A 50 0.70 -5.01 -4.53
CA LEU A 50 1.90 -4.20 -4.31
C LEU A 50 2.42 -4.35 -2.88
N GLN A 51 1.53 -4.48 -1.89
CA GLN A 51 1.88 -4.72 -0.50
C GLN A 51 2.29 -6.18 -0.24
N ALA A 52 1.71 -7.16 -0.93
CA ALA A 52 2.15 -8.55 -0.83
C ALA A 52 3.55 -8.77 -1.43
N ALA A 53 3.99 -7.91 -2.35
CA ALA A 53 5.36 -7.95 -2.88
C ALA A 53 6.41 -7.60 -1.81
N ASP A 54 6.04 -6.81 -0.81
CA ASP A 54 6.90 -6.42 0.30
C ASP A 54 6.03 -6.12 1.54
N LEU A 55 6.05 -7.04 2.50
CA LEU A 55 5.26 -6.97 3.73
C LEU A 55 5.55 -5.73 4.58
N GLN A 56 6.72 -5.10 4.41
CA GLN A 56 7.07 -3.86 5.09
C GLN A 56 6.76 -2.61 4.27
N GLY A 57 6.41 -2.81 2.99
CA GLY A 57 6.08 -1.75 2.07
C GLY A 57 4.74 -1.09 2.40
N LYS A 58 4.59 0.16 1.96
CA LYS A 58 3.35 0.95 2.11
C LYS A 58 2.99 1.54 0.76
N VAL A 59 1.73 1.41 0.38
CA VAL A 59 1.20 1.93 -0.89
C VAL A 59 0.10 2.92 -0.57
N TYR A 60 0.15 4.10 -1.18
CA TYR A 60 -0.89 5.11 -1.12
C TYR A 60 -1.32 5.46 -2.54
N VAL A 61 -2.62 5.58 -2.76
CA VAL A 61 -3.21 5.92 -4.05
C VAL A 61 -4.06 7.18 -3.89
N ASP A 62 -3.77 8.20 -4.69
CA ASP A 62 -4.57 9.41 -4.82
C ASP A 62 -5.32 9.42 -6.15
N ARG A 63 -6.60 9.02 -6.11
CA ARG A 63 -7.49 9.03 -7.28
C ARG A 63 -7.68 10.39 -7.92
N SER A 64 -7.54 11.49 -7.15
CA SER A 64 -7.80 12.83 -7.68
C SER A 64 -6.72 13.29 -8.64
N THR A 65 -5.51 12.77 -8.49
CA THR A 65 -4.32 13.10 -9.28
C THR A 65 -3.76 11.93 -10.08
N GLY A 66 -4.29 10.72 -9.86
CA GLY A 66 -3.72 9.49 -10.41
C GLY A 66 -2.35 9.16 -9.80
N ALA A 67 -2.00 9.73 -8.64
CA ALA A 67 -0.70 9.50 -8.02
C ALA A 67 -0.68 8.20 -7.20
N ILE A 68 0.42 7.47 -7.28
CA ILE A 68 0.73 6.31 -6.45
C ILE A 68 2.06 6.58 -5.76
N ASP A 69 2.04 6.64 -4.43
CA ASP A 69 3.23 6.71 -3.59
C ASP A 69 3.48 5.33 -2.99
N TRP A 70 4.67 4.78 -3.24
CA TRP A 70 5.02 3.43 -2.82
C TRP A 70 6.36 3.40 -2.11
N THR A 71 6.36 2.93 -0.86
CA THR A 71 7.57 2.66 -0.08
C THR A 71 7.81 1.16 -0.05
N THR A 72 9.03 0.73 -0.32
CA THR A 72 9.38 -0.69 -0.33
C THR A 72 10.87 -0.91 -0.07
N THR A 73 11.25 -2.09 0.41
CA THR A 73 12.63 -2.55 0.52
C THR A 73 13.12 -3.20 -0.78
N LEU A 74 12.26 -3.30 -1.79
CA LEU A 74 12.59 -3.85 -3.09
C LEU A 74 12.81 -2.73 -4.09
N ARG A 75 14.01 -2.67 -4.67
CA ARG A 75 14.27 -1.76 -5.78
C ARG A 75 13.44 -2.20 -7.00
N MET A 76 12.67 -1.28 -7.57
CA MET A 76 11.81 -1.55 -8.72
C MET A 76 12.10 -0.60 -9.89
N GLU A 77 12.15 -1.16 -11.08
CA GLU A 77 12.24 -0.38 -12.31
C GLU A 77 10.87 -0.01 -12.87
N ARG A 78 10.79 1.12 -13.60
CA ARG A 78 9.57 1.59 -14.25
C ARG A 78 8.86 0.52 -15.08
N ILE A 79 9.60 -0.30 -15.84
CA ILE A 79 9.02 -1.35 -16.70
C ILE A 79 8.33 -2.43 -15.85
N GLN A 80 8.93 -2.81 -14.72
CA GLN A 80 8.36 -3.79 -13.81
C GLN A 80 7.11 -3.25 -13.13
N PHE A 81 7.16 -1.98 -12.70
CA PHE A 81 6.02 -1.28 -12.11
C PHE A 81 4.87 -1.17 -13.13
N ALA A 82 5.15 -0.70 -14.35
CA ALA A 82 4.18 -0.59 -15.42
C ALA A 82 3.57 -1.93 -15.82
N TYR A 83 4.36 -3.01 -15.86
CA TYR A 83 3.85 -4.34 -16.15
C TYR A 83 2.87 -4.84 -15.08
N ARG A 84 3.10 -4.52 -13.80
CA ARG A 84 2.16 -4.84 -12.71
C ARG A 84 0.87 -4.04 -12.85
N LEU A 85 0.98 -2.72 -13.05
CA LEU A 85 -0.18 -1.84 -13.15
C LEU A 85 -1.02 -2.06 -14.41
N GLY A 86 -0.39 -2.46 -15.52
CA GLY A 86 -1.08 -2.76 -16.78
C GLY A 86 -2.11 -3.88 -16.67
N ARG A 87 -1.98 -4.78 -15.69
CA ARG A 87 -2.97 -5.83 -15.40
C ARG A 87 -4.31 -5.28 -14.92
N TYR A 88 -4.31 -4.06 -14.41
CA TYR A 88 -5.47 -3.34 -13.90
C TYR A 88 -5.99 -2.27 -14.87
N GLY A 89 -5.46 -2.23 -16.11
CA GLY A 89 -5.83 -1.21 -17.09
C GLY A 89 -5.21 0.17 -16.84
N LEU A 90 -4.20 0.24 -15.97
CA LEU A 90 -3.44 1.46 -15.71
C LEU A 90 -2.19 1.54 -16.59
N SER A 91 -1.90 2.74 -17.05
CA SER A 91 -0.68 3.09 -17.78
C SER A 91 0.14 4.05 -16.94
N VAL A 92 1.44 3.78 -16.82
CA VAL A 92 2.36 4.61 -16.03
C VAL A 92 2.86 5.76 -16.89
N GLU A 93 2.52 6.99 -16.51
CA GLU A 93 3.01 8.20 -17.17
C GLU A 93 4.38 8.57 -16.62
N THR A 94 4.47 8.77 -15.31
CA THR A 94 5.70 9.11 -14.60
C THR A 94 6.05 8.02 -13.59
N PHE A 95 7.33 7.83 -13.31
CA PHE A 95 7.83 6.91 -12.29
C PHE A 95 9.20 7.38 -11.84
N GLU A 96 9.30 7.82 -10.59
CA GLU A 96 10.49 8.42 -10.03
C GLU A 96 10.77 7.82 -8.66
N GLU A 97 12.04 7.49 -8.41
CA GLU A 97 12.53 7.18 -7.07
C GLU A 97 12.84 8.50 -6.36
N ILE A 98 12.19 8.75 -5.23
CA ILE A 98 12.36 9.97 -4.43
C ILE A 98 13.20 9.67 -3.18
N GLU A 99 14.17 10.53 -2.87
CA GLU A 99 15.06 10.33 -1.72
C GLU A 99 14.36 10.49 -0.38
N THR A 100 13.29 11.29 -0.34
CA THR A 100 12.51 11.55 0.86
C THR A 100 11.05 11.22 0.58
N PRO A 101 10.42 10.29 1.33
CA PRO A 101 9.00 10.07 1.21
C PRO A 101 8.30 11.37 1.56
N GLN A 102 7.49 11.88 0.64
CA GLN A 102 6.60 12.96 1.03
C GLN A 102 5.69 12.45 2.14
N PRO A 103 5.33 13.29 3.12
CA PRO A 103 4.30 12.91 4.08
C PRO A 103 3.13 12.39 3.26
N PRO A 104 2.54 11.22 3.60
CA PRO A 104 1.32 10.81 2.93
C PRO A 104 0.41 12.02 2.96
N LEU A 105 -0.18 12.38 1.83
CA LEU A 105 -1.18 13.44 1.79
C LEU A 105 -2.26 13.01 2.78
N VAL A 106 -2.14 13.48 4.02
CA VAL A 106 -3.20 13.45 5.00
C VAL A 106 -4.24 14.28 4.28
N ARG A 107 -5.25 13.60 3.71
CA ARG A 107 -6.47 14.26 3.28
C ARG A 107 -6.84 15.10 4.48
N THR A 108 -6.60 16.41 4.43
CA THR A 108 -7.20 17.32 5.39
C THR A 108 -8.65 16.93 5.29
N PRO A 109 -9.28 16.39 6.35
CA PRO A 109 -10.66 15.98 6.25
C PRO A 109 -11.37 17.21 5.71
N ARG A 110 -11.83 17.12 4.45
CA ARG A 110 -12.74 18.13 3.90
C ARG A 110 -13.81 18.20 4.98
N ARG A 111 -14.02 19.39 5.56
CA ARG A 111 -14.93 19.58 6.68
C ARG A 111 -16.16 18.71 6.41
N PRO A 112 -16.45 17.72 7.26
CA PRO A 112 -17.49 16.76 6.96
C PRO A 112 -18.79 17.54 6.81
N GLN A 113 -19.40 17.42 5.64
CA GLN A 113 -20.86 17.42 5.55
C GLN A 113 -21.38 15.98 5.39
N LEU A 114 -20.52 14.97 5.64
CA LEU A 114 -20.74 13.51 5.54
C LEU A 114 -20.40 12.84 6.88
N ALA A 115 -21.17 13.09 7.94
CA ALA A 115 -20.88 12.53 9.27
C ALA A 115 -21.09 10.99 9.36
N ASP A 116 -21.72 10.36 8.35
CA ASP A 116 -22.20 8.98 8.44
C ASP A 116 -21.50 7.97 7.51
N MET A 117 -20.56 8.40 6.66
CA MET A 117 -19.90 7.47 5.74
C MET A 117 -18.98 6.51 6.52
N PRO A 118 -19.12 5.18 6.33
CA PRO A 118 -18.29 4.20 7.00
C PRO A 118 -16.80 4.44 6.74
N LEU A 119 -16.02 4.41 7.82
CA LEU A 119 -14.57 4.46 7.74
C LEU A 119 -14.01 3.05 7.85
N TYR A 120 -13.00 2.76 7.03
CA TYR A 120 -12.21 1.55 7.19
C TYR A 120 -11.46 1.63 8.53
N MET A 121 -11.50 0.57 9.31
CA MET A 121 -10.78 0.45 10.57
C MET A 121 -9.83 -0.74 10.46
N ASP A 122 -8.54 -0.49 10.65
CA ASP A 122 -7.50 -1.52 10.63
C ASP A 122 -7.33 -2.08 12.05
N THR A 123 -7.68 -3.35 12.23
CA THR A 123 -7.53 -4.08 13.49
C THR A 123 -6.43 -5.14 13.41
N GLY A 124 -5.70 -5.21 12.29
CA GLY A 124 -4.68 -6.22 12.02
C GLY A 124 -5.23 -7.55 11.49
N ASP A 125 -6.54 -7.67 11.26
CA ASP A 125 -7.19 -8.80 10.60
C ASP A 125 -7.85 -8.33 9.29
N PRO A 126 -7.14 -8.40 8.15
CA PRO A 126 -7.61 -7.81 6.90
C PRO A 126 -8.87 -8.49 6.37
N GLN A 127 -9.09 -9.78 6.63
CA GLN A 127 -10.31 -10.44 6.16
C GLN A 127 -11.52 -9.88 6.89
N ARG A 128 -11.44 -9.81 8.23
CA ARG A 128 -12.54 -9.33 9.07
C ARG A 128 -12.79 -7.84 8.94
N ASP A 129 -11.73 -7.05 8.71
CA ASP A 129 -11.83 -5.61 8.50
C ASP A 129 -12.53 -5.29 7.17
N ASN A 130 -12.27 -6.08 6.12
CA ASN A 130 -12.96 -5.96 4.84
C ASN A 130 -14.44 -6.36 4.94
N GLU A 131 -14.74 -7.52 5.53
CA GLU A 131 -16.13 -7.98 5.71
C GLU A 131 -16.96 -6.95 6.49
N ARG A 132 -16.36 -6.35 7.53
CA ARG A 132 -17.00 -5.29 8.31
C ARG A 132 -17.20 -4.02 7.47
N TYR A 133 -16.17 -3.57 6.77
CA TYR A 133 -16.26 -2.36 5.97
C TYR A 133 -17.28 -2.48 4.83
N ASP A 134 -17.29 -3.61 4.12
CA ASP A 134 -18.22 -3.86 3.01
C ASP A 134 -19.67 -3.91 3.49
N ALA A 135 -19.93 -4.59 4.62
CA ALA A 135 -21.26 -4.64 5.22
C ALA A 135 -21.75 -3.23 5.61
N TYR A 136 -20.88 -2.42 6.22
CA TYR A 136 -21.23 -1.06 6.63
C TYR A 136 -21.43 -0.15 5.42
N LYS A 137 -20.57 -0.27 4.41
CA LYS A 137 -20.68 0.50 3.16
C LYS A 137 -21.96 0.16 2.42
N ALA A 138 -22.33 -1.11 2.31
CA ALA A 138 -23.58 -1.53 1.68
C ALA A 138 -24.81 -0.96 2.42
N ALA A 139 -24.81 -1.01 3.75
CA ALA A 139 -25.88 -0.43 4.57
C ALA A 139 -25.97 1.10 4.42
N TRP A 140 -24.83 1.77 4.32
CA TRP A 140 -24.78 3.21 4.11
C TRP A 140 -25.29 3.61 2.71
N ILE A 141 -24.89 2.91 1.66
CA ILE A 141 -25.37 3.15 0.28
C ILE A 141 -26.89 2.96 0.21
N ALA A 142 -27.43 1.93 0.87
CA ALA A 142 -28.87 1.68 0.90
C ALA A 142 -29.66 2.82 1.59
N THR A 143 -29.03 3.55 2.50
CA THR A 143 -29.65 4.65 3.26
C THR A 143 -29.33 6.03 2.69
N HIS A 144 -28.29 6.15 1.85
CA HIS A 144 -27.80 7.41 1.28
C HIS A 144 -27.48 7.29 -0.22
N PRO A 145 -28.43 6.85 -1.07
CA PRO A 145 -28.17 6.60 -2.50
C PRO A 145 -27.72 7.88 -3.22
N ASP A 146 -28.34 9.03 -2.95
CA ASP A 146 -28.01 10.31 -3.60
C ASP A 146 -26.59 10.79 -3.28
N GLN A 147 -26.14 10.58 -2.02
CA GLN A 147 -24.79 10.92 -1.60
C GLN A 147 -23.75 9.98 -2.22
N TYR A 148 -24.11 8.70 -2.37
CA TYR A 148 -23.26 7.74 -3.07
C TYR A 148 -23.15 8.07 -4.56
N GLU A 149 -24.25 8.51 -5.19
CA GLU A 149 -24.26 8.98 -6.57
C GLU A 149 -23.37 10.22 -6.73
N GLU A 150 -23.44 11.20 -5.83
CA GLU A 150 -22.56 12.37 -5.85
C GLU A 150 -21.07 12.00 -5.67
N LEU A 151 -20.77 11.02 -4.82
CA LEU A 151 -19.41 10.52 -4.59
C LEU A 151 -18.84 9.70 -5.76
N THR A 152 -19.71 9.06 -6.54
CA THR A 152 -19.32 8.16 -7.64
C THR A 152 -19.54 8.76 -9.02
N ALA A 153 -20.21 9.91 -9.08
CA ALA A 153 -20.37 10.67 -10.31
C ALA A 153 -18.98 10.97 -10.88
N PRO A 154 -18.74 10.69 -12.17
CA PRO A 154 -17.51 11.11 -12.81
C PRO A 154 -17.43 12.64 -12.66
N SER A 155 -16.33 13.13 -12.07
CA SER A 155 -16.04 14.57 -11.96
C SER A 155 -16.21 15.19 -13.34
N SER A 156 -17.37 15.79 -13.55
CA SER A 156 -17.68 16.45 -14.80
C SER A 156 -16.95 17.77 -14.70
N VAL A 157 -15.71 17.81 -15.18
CA VAL A 157 -15.12 19.07 -15.61
C VAL A 157 -15.78 19.42 -16.95
N ALA A 158 -17.10 19.65 -16.91
CA ALA A 158 -17.82 20.36 -17.93
C ALA A 158 -17.77 21.83 -17.51
N GLY A 159 -16.92 22.60 -18.19
CA GLY A 159 -16.94 24.05 -18.04
C GLY A 159 -18.32 24.61 -18.36
N THR A 160 -18.72 25.67 -17.67
CA THR A 160 -19.44 26.83 -18.22
C THR A 160 -19.68 27.88 -17.13
N GLY A 161 -19.59 29.16 -17.51
CA GLY A 161 -19.76 30.36 -16.68
C GLY A 161 -18.53 31.26 -16.78
N THR A 162 -18.25 31.97 -17.87
CA THR A 162 -18.92 33.18 -18.42
C THR A 162 -19.21 34.27 -17.38
N ASN A 163 -18.78 35.50 -17.76
CA ASN A 163 -18.94 36.85 -17.17
C ASN A 163 -17.66 37.32 -16.43
N GLU A 164 -16.98 38.40 -16.82
CA GLU A 164 -17.37 39.62 -17.58
C GLU A 164 -16.27 40.07 -18.56
#